data_AF-A0A9D5Q1P4-F1
#
_entry.id   AF-A0A9D5Q1P4-F1
#
_cell.length_a   1.000
_cell.length_b   1.000
_cell.length_c   1.000
_cell.angle_alpha   90.00
_cell.angle_beta   90.00
_cell.angle_gamma   90.00
#
_symmetry.space_group_name_H-M   'P 1'
#
loop_
_entity.id
_entity.type
_entity.pdbx_description
1 polymer ?
#
loop_
_entity_poly.entity_id
_entity_poly.type
_entity_poly.pdbx_seq_one_letter_code
_entity_poly.pdbx_strand_id
1 'polypeptide(L)'
;MSKRYSRLVTGILVVSLLFNVFFVGAYLKTRKNFKRLKTPEGRVELIAGRLDLSEEQKDILSEKLKNLRRMRKELKKNNRAEIEAFWQEIAKDNPDPQKLKELLRSSLTSRQEFTLSAIESLKSFLQTLSPSQRQVYVKFMRKKMGF
;
A
#
# COMPACT_ATOMS: atom_id res chain seq x y z
N MET A 1 15.46 -27.82 49.55
CA MET A 1 14.69 -27.59 48.30
C MET A 1 15.39 -28.28 47.14
N SER A 2 14.68 -29.18 46.45
CA SER A 2 15.31 -30.23 45.64
C SER A 2 15.89 -29.72 44.32
N LYS A 3 17.07 -30.23 43.92
CA LYS A 3 17.76 -29.95 42.64
C LYS A 3 16.85 -30.04 41.40
N ARG A 4 15.69 -30.71 41.49
CA ARG A 4 14.68 -30.79 40.43
C ARG A 4 13.95 -29.46 40.20
N TYR A 5 13.64 -28.70 41.25
CA TYR A 5 13.01 -27.38 41.13
C TYR A 5 13.92 -26.37 40.41
N SER A 6 15.21 -26.37 40.76
CA SER A 6 16.20 -25.52 40.07
C SER A 6 16.28 -25.83 38.57
N ARG A 7 16.32 -27.11 38.17
CA ARG A 7 16.37 -27.49 36.75
C ARG A 7 15.09 -27.13 35.97
N LEU A 8 13.92 -27.27 36.60
CA LEU A 8 12.65 -26.87 35.99
C LEU A 8 12.57 -25.35 35.80
N VAL A 9 12.97 -24.59 36.82
CA VAL A 9 13.02 -23.11 36.74
C VAL A 9 14.02 -22.66 35.67
N THR A 10 15.20 -23.27 35.62
CA THR A 10 16.19 -23.00 34.56
C THR A 10 15.65 -23.36 33.17
N GLY A 11 14.98 -24.51 33.03
CA GLY A 11 14.37 -24.92 31.77
C GLY A 11 13.30 -23.92 31.29
N ILE A 12 12.41 -23.49 32.19
CA ILE A 12 11.39 -22.46 31.88
C ILE A 12 12.03 -21.13 31.50
N LEU A 13 13.10 -20.72 32.19
CA LEU A 13 13.84 -19.50 31.87
C LEU A 13 14.48 -19.55 30.49
N VAL A 14 15.13 -20.66 30.14
CA VAL A 14 15.75 -20.84 28.82
C VAL A 14 14.69 -20.83 27.72
N VAL A 15 13.58 -21.54 27.91
CA VAL A 15 12.47 -21.55 26.95
C VAL A 15 11.87 -20.14 26.80
N SER A 16 11.62 -19.44 27.91
CA SER A 16 11.11 -18.07 27.90
C SER A 16 12.06 -17.11 27.17
N LEU A 17 13.37 -17.25 27.39
CA LEU A 17 14.39 -16.44 26.72
C LEU A 17 14.41 -16.71 25.21
N LEU A 18 14.35 -17.97 24.79
CA LEU A 18 14.29 -18.35 23.37
C LEU A 18 13.04 -17.80 22.69
N PHE A 19 11.88 -17.90 23.35
CA PHE A 19 10.64 -17.31 22.85
C PHE A 19 10.76 -15.79 22.69
N ASN A 20 11.31 -15.09 23.68
CA ASN A 20 11.51 -13.65 23.61
C ASN A 20 12.43 -13.25 22.45
N VAL A 21 13.56 -13.94 22.27
CA VAL A 21 14.47 -13.70 21.13
C VAL A 21 13.76 -13.94 19.81
N PHE A 22 12.97 -15.01 19.70
CA PHE A 22 12.23 -15.33 18.48
C PHE A 22 11.15 -14.28 18.18
N PHE A 23 10.38 -13.85 19.19
CA PHE A 23 9.37 -12.80 19.06
C PHE A 23 9.98 -11.46 18.66
N VAL A 24 11.08 -11.05 19.29
CA VAL A 24 11.79 -9.80 18.94
C VAL A 24 12.34 -9.88 17.51
N GLY A 25 12.96 -11.01 17.13
CA GLY A 25 13.45 -11.23 15.77
C GLY A 25 12.33 -11.21 14.72
N ALA A 26 11.22 -11.89 14.99
CA ALA A 26 10.05 -11.91 14.13
C ALA A 26 9.41 -10.51 14.01
N TYR A 27 9.29 -9.78 15.12
CA TYR A 27 8.78 -8.41 15.15
C TYR A 27 9.66 -7.46 14.32
N LEU A 28 10.98 -7.49 14.50
CA LEU A 28 11.93 -6.66 13.74
C LEU A 28 11.89 -6.97 12.24
N LYS A 29 11.86 -8.25 11.87
CA LYS A 29 11.74 -8.69 10.46
C LYS A 29 10.43 -8.19 9.84
N THR A 30 9.33 -8.32 10.57
CA THR A 30 8.00 -7.89 10.11
C THR A 30 7.92 -6.38 9.97
N ARG A 31 8.47 -5.63 10.93
CA ARG A 31 8.53 -4.16 10.91
C ARG A 31 9.38 -3.64 9.74
N LYS A 32 10.50 -4.28 9.43
CA LYS A 32 11.36 -3.92 8.28
C LYS A 32 10.63 -4.15 6.95
N ASN A 33 9.94 -5.28 6.81
CA ASN A 33 9.12 -5.56 5.62
C ASN A 33 7.95 -4.57 5.48
N PHE A 34 7.29 -4.21 6.58
CA PHE A 34 6.22 -3.21 6.58
C PHE A 34 6.71 -1.81 6.22
N LYS A 35 7.91 -1.42 6.67
CA LYS A 35 8.52 -0.12 6.30
C LYS A 35 8.87 -0.07 4.81
N ARG A 36 9.44 -1.14 4.24
CA ARG A 36 9.73 -1.23 2.79
C ARG A 36 8.47 -1.07 1.93
N LEU A 37 7.33 -1.63 2.36
CA LEU A 37 6.05 -1.47 1.66
C LEU A 37 5.48 -0.04 1.68
N LYS A 38 5.92 0.80 2.64
CA LYS A 38 5.50 2.21 2.75
C LYS A 38 6.30 3.13 1.83
N THR A 39 7.51 2.74 1.43
CA THR A 39 8.37 3.51 0.52
C THR A 39 8.10 3.14 -0.94
N PRO A 40 8.17 4.08 -1.91
CA PRO A 40 8.11 3.76 -3.33
C PRO A 40 9.13 2.70 -3.76
N GLU A 41 10.35 2.80 -3.25
CA GLU A 41 11.49 1.95 -3.61
C GLU A 41 11.22 0.50 -3.18
N GLY A 42 10.79 0.29 -1.93
CA GLY A 42 10.43 -1.05 -1.46
C GLY A 42 9.16 -1.63 -2.11
N ARG A 43 8.31 -0.81 -2.75
CA ARG A 43 7.22 -1.33 -3.60
C ARG A 43 7.74 -1.81 -4.95
N VAL A 44 8.68 -1.08 -5.55
CA VAL A 44 9.38 -1.51 -6.77
C VAL A 44 10.10 -2.83 -6.49
N GLU A 45 10.93 -2.91 -5.44
CA GLU A 45 11.63 -4.15 -5.07
C GLU A 45 10.69 -5.34 -4.89
N LEU A 46 9.56 -5.15 -4.21
CA LEU A 46 8.59 -6.22 -3.96
C LEU A 46 7.97 -6.75 -5.27
N ILE A 47 7.58 -5.84 -6.16
CA ILE A 47 6.98 -6.21 -7.44
C ILE A 47 8.04 -6.82 -8.36
N ALA A 48 9.22 -6.21 -8.39
CA ALA A 48 10.37 -6.62 -9.19
C ALA A 48 10.83 -8.03 -8.85
N GLY A 49 11.05 -8.32 -7.56
CA GLY A 49 11.48 -9.66 -7.13
C GLY A 49 10.40 -10.73 -7.31
N ARG A 50 9.12 -10.35 -7.42
CA ARG A 50 8.03 -11.31 -7.63
C ARG A 50 7.80 -11.64 -9.10
N LEU A 51 8.11 -10.71 -9.99
CA LEU A 51 7.94 -10.84 -11.43
C LEU A 51 9.25 -11.14 -12.15
N ASP A 52 10.37 -11.18 -11.42
CA ASP A 52 11.70 -11.29 -11.98
C ASP A 52 11.93 -10.23 -13.08
N LEU A 53 11.70 -8.96 -12.71
CA LEU A 53 11.81 -7.84 -13.66
C LEU A 53 13.28 -7.59 -14.03
N SER A 54 13.52 -7.27 -15.31
CA SER A 54 14.79 -6.71 -15.75
C SER A 54 15.02 -5.31 -15.15
N GLU A 55 16.26 -4.81 -15.17
CA GLU A 55 16.56 -3.44 -14.71
C GLU A 55 15.75 -2.38 -15.47
N GLU A 56 15.62 -2.52 -16.79
CA GLU A 56 14.79 -1.63 -17.61
C GLU A 56 13.31 -1.66 -17.18
N GLN A 57 12.75 -2.85 -16.93
CA GLN A 57 11.37 -2.99 -16.43
C GLN A 57 11.21 -2.41 -15.02
N LYS A 58 12.23 -2.48 -14.17
CA LYS A 58 12.23 -1.85 -12.83
C LYS A 58 12.21 -0.34 -12.93
N ASP A 59 12.98 0.24 -13.84
CA ASP A 59 13.01 1.69 -14.06
C ASP A 59 11.67 2.21 -14.56
N ILE A 60 11.07 1.53 -15.56
CA ILE A 60 9.73 1.85 -16.05
C ILE A 60 8.71 1.76 -14.91
N LEU A 61 8.74 0.71 -14.10
CA LEU A 61 7.84 0.57 -12.96
C LEU A 61 8.03 1.69 -11.93
N SER A 62 9.29 2.03 -11.62
CA SER A 62 9.65 3.10 -10.68
C SER A 62 9.10 4.44 -11.14
N GLU A 63 9.27 4.78 -12.41
CA GLU A 63 8.77 6.02 -12.99
C GLU A 63 7.23 6.08 -12.96
N LYS A 64 6.56 5.00 -13.39
CA LYS A 64 5.09 4.91 -13.35
C LYS A 64 4.56 5.11 -11.92
N LEU A 65 5.17 4.47 -10.92
CA LEU A 65 4.78 4.63 -9.52
C LEU A 65 5.04 6.05 -8.98
N LYS A 66 6.14 6.70 -9.38
CA LYS A 66 6.42 8.10 -9.04
C LYS A 66 5.36 9.03 -9.64
N ASN A 67 5.03 8.85 -10.92
CA ASN A 67 4.02 9.63 -11.63
C ASN A 67 2.63 9.48 -10.99
N LEU A 68 2.19 8.24 -10.72
CA LEU A 68 0.91 7.99 -10.03
C LEU A 68 0.87 8.62 -8.63
N ARG A 69 2.00 8.62 -7.90
CA ARG A 69 2.10 9.29 -6.60
C ARG A 69 1.96 10.80 -6.74
N ARG A 70 2.59 11.42 -7.76
CA ARG A 70 2.47 12.85 -8.05
C ARG A 70 1.02 13.21 -8.38
N MET A 71 0.41 12.51 -9.33
CA MET A 71 -0.99 12.74 -9.72
C MET A 71 -1.95 12.61 -8.53
N ARG A 72 -1.73 11.62 -7.65
CA ARG A 72 -2.55 11.48 -6.43
C ARG A 72 -2.36 12.65 -5.45
N LYS A 73 -1.14 13.16 -5.31
CA LYS A 73 -0.88 14.35 -4.48
C LYS A 73 -1.57 15.58 -5.05
N GLU A 74 -1.52 15.77 -6.37
CA GLU A 74 -2.19 16.86 -7.08
C GLU A 74 -3.70 16.76 -6.94
N LEU A 75 -4.29 15.58 -7.18
CA LEU A 75 -5.71 15.32 -6.94
C LEU A 75 -6.12 15.69 -5.52
N LYS A 76 -5.36 15.25 -4.51
CA LYS A 76 -5.66 15.59 -3.11
C LYS A 76 -5.53 17.09 -2.85
N LYS A 77 -4.55 17.76 -3.46
CA LYS A 77 -4.35 19.20 -3.32
C LYS A 77 -5.52 19.98 -3.94
N ASN A 78 -5.92 19.62 -5.15
CA ASN A 78 -6.97 20.28 -5.90
C ASN A 78 -8.34 20.10 -5.24
N ASN A 79 -8.64 18.88 -4.75
CA ASN A 79 -9.92 18.59 -4.12
C ASN A 79 -9.98 19.03 -2.64
N ARG A 80 -8.88 19.53 -2.06
CA ARG A 80 -8.84 19.87 -0.62
C ARG A 80 -9.88 20.93 -0.26
N ALA A 81 -9.98 21.98 -1.07
CA ALA A 81 -10.92 23.07 -0.84
C ALA A 81 -12.38 22.58 -0.95
N GLU A 82 -12.67 21.72 -1.94
CA GLU A 82 -14.01 21.16 -2.15
C GLU A 82 -14.41 20.20 -1.02
N ILE A 83 -13.47 19.37 -0.55
CA ILE A 83 -13.69 18.48 0.61
C ILE A 83 -13.95 19.29 1.86
N GLU A 84 -13.18 20.36 2.09
CA GLU A 84 -13.42 21.26 3.23
C GLU A 84 -14.79 21.92 3.12
N ALA A 85 -15.14 22.48 1.95
CA ALA A 85 -16.46 23.07 1.70
C ALA A 85 -17.60 22.07 1.92
N PHE A 86 -17.41 20.80 1.57
CA PHE A 86 -18.37 19.73 1.81
C PHE A 86 -18.59 19.50 3.30
N TRP A 87 -17.52 19.43 4.10
CA TRP A 87 -17.64 19.28 5.55
C TRP A 87 -18.28 20.49 6.21
N GLN A 88 -17.94 21.70 5.76
CA GLN A 88 -18.54 22.95 6.25
C GLN A 88 -20.03 23.02 5.93
N GLU A 89 -20.46 22.51 4.76
CA GLU A 89 -21.89 22.48 4.39
C GLU A 89 -22.67 21.46 5.23
N ILE A 90 -22.10 20.26 5.47
CA ILE A 90 -22.72 19.25 6.35
C ILE A 90 -22.88 19.74 7.79
N ALA A 91 -21.96 20.59 8.27
CA ALA A 91 -21.97 21.07 9.64
C ALA A 91 -23.05 22.13 9.94
N LYS A 92 -23.79 22.61 8.93
CA LYS A 92 -24.87 23.60 9.12
C LYS A 92 -26.12 22.96 9.73
N ASP A 93 -26.92 23.77 10.43
CA ASP A 93 -28.22 23.33 10.99
C ASP A 93 -29.22 22.88 9.91
N ASN A 94 -29.13 23.45 8.71
CA ASN A 94 -29.90 23.04 7.54
C ASN A 94 -28.99 22.95 6.29
N PRO A 95 -28.28 21.81 6.10
CA PRO A 95 -27.39 21.61 4.96
C PRO A 95 -28.12 21.68 3.62
N ASP A 96 -27.55 22.37 2.63
CA ASP A 96 -28.13 22.41 1.29
C ASP A 96 -27.81 21.11 0.49
N PRO A 97 -28.81 20.27 0.20
CA PRO A 97 -28.60 19.02 -0.51
C PRO A 97 -28.16 19.21 -1.97
N GLN A 98 -28.46 20.35 -2.62
CA GLN A 98 -28.00 20.63 -3.98
C GLN A 98 -26.50 20.95 -3.98
N LYS A 99 -26.09 21.84 -3.09
CA LYS A 99 -24.67 22.22 -2.93
C LYS A 99 -23.79 21.04 -2.54
N LEU A 100 -24.26 20.15 -1.66
CA LEU A 100 -23.55 18.90 -1.33
C LEU A 100 -23.34 18.00 -2.54
N LYS A 101 -24.35 17.87 -3.41
CA LYS A 101 -24.24 17.07 -4.65
C LYS A 101 -23.23 17.67 -5.61
N GLU A 102 -23.20 18.99 -5.75
CA GLU A 102 -22.23 19.68 -6.63
C GLU A 102 -20.80 19.45 -6.16
N LEU A 103 -20.52 19.66 -4.86
CA LEU A 103 -19.21 19.43 -4.26
C LEU A 103 -18.75 17.97 -4.36
N LEU A 104 -19.68 17.02 -4.26
CA LEU A 104 -19.38 15.61 -4.45
C LEU A 104 -19.09 15.28 -5.92
N ARG A 105 -19.84 15.87 -6.85
CA ARG A 105 -19.74 15.58 -8.28
C ARG A 105 -18.38 15.98 -8.83
N SER A 106 -17.87 17.17 -8.49
CA SER A 106 -16.56 17.61 -8.96
C SER A 106 -15.45 16.67 -8.47
N SER A 107 -15.49 16.28 -7.19
CA SER A 107 -14.55 15.32 -6.60
C SER A 107 -14.61 13.93 -7.25
N LEU A 108 -15.82 13.45 -7.59
CA LEU A 108 -16.02 12.19 -8.32
C LEU A 108 -15.45 12.25 -9.73
N THR A 109 -15.66 13.35 -10.46
CA THR A 109 -15.09 13.55 -11.80
C THR A 109 -13.57 13.50 -11.78
N SER A 110 -12.91 14.25 -10.88
CA SER A 110 -11.43 14.21 -10.80
C SER A 110 -10.91 12.83 -10.38
N ARG A 111 -11.65 12.10 -9.55
CA ARG A 111 -11.32 10.71 -9.18
C ARG A 111 -11.47 9.76 -10.36
N GLN A 112 -12.47 9.94 -11.20
CA GLN A 112 -12.66 9.16 -12.43
C GLN A 112 -11.49 9.38 -13.39
N GLU A 113 -11.12 10.62 -13.66
CA GLU A 113 -9.98 10.97 -14.52
C GLU A 113 -8.68 10.32 -14.01
N PHE A 114 -8.40 10.46 -12.71
CA PHE A 114 -7.26 9.79 -12.08
C PHE A 114 -7.29 8.26 -12.29
N THR A 115 -8.46 7.65 -12.16
CA THR A 115 -8.62 6.20 -12.32
C THR A 115 -8.34 5.77 -13.75
N LEU A 116 -8.84 6.52 -14.74
CA LEU A 116 -8.56 6.26 -16.16
C LEU A 116 -7.06 6.39 -16.47
N SER A 117 -6.41 7.47 -16.02
CA SER A 117 -4.96 7.64 -16.20
C SER A 117 -4.15 6.54 -15.50
N ALA A 118 -4.61 6.06 -14.33
CA ALA A 118 -3.96 4.97 -13.63
C ALA A 118 -4.08 3.64 -14.39
N ILE A 119 -5.21 3.37 -15.04
CA ILE A 119 -5.42 2.21 -15.89
C ILE A 119 -4.52 2.29 -17.13
N GLU A 120 -4.43 3.45 -17.79
CA GLU A 120 -3.53 3.69 -18.94
C GLU A 120 -2.06 3.44 -18.56
N SER A 121 -1.65 3.99 -17.41
CA SER A 121 -0.31 3.78 -16.84
C SER A 121 -0.04 2.30 -16.52
N LEU A 122 -1.04 1.58 -16.01
CA LEU A 122 -0.90 0.15 -15.75
C LEU A 122 -0.80 -0.65 -17.06
N LYS A 123 -1.68 -0.36 -18.03
CA LYS A 123 -1.69 -1.02 -19.34
C LYS A 123 -0.34 -0.88 -20.04
N SER A 124 0.22 0.33 -20.07
CA SER A 124 1.54 0.57 -20.67
C SER A 124 2.66 -0.19 -19.96
N PHE A 125 2.62 -0.33 -18.63
CA PHE A 125 3.56 -1.19 -17.91
C PHE A 125 3.36 -2.68 -18.23
N LEU A 126 2.12 -3.17 -18.30
CA LEU A 126 1.85 -4.57 -18.63
C LEU A 126 2.31 -4.94 -20.04
N GLN A 127 2.35 -3.97 -20.97
CA GLN A 127 2.88 -4.18 -22.33
C GLN A 127 4.39 -4.44 -22.35
N THR A 128 5.15 -3.99 -21.33
CA THR A 128 6.59 -4.25 -21.22
C THR A 128 6.89 -5.61 -20.60
N LEU A 129 5.87 -6.33 -20.10
CA LEU A 129 6.00 -7.61 -19.44
C LEU A 129 5.79 -8.78 -20.41
N SER A 130 6.54 -9.85 -20.20
CA SER A 130 6.28 -11.12 -20.90
C SER A 130 4.90 -11.68 -20.52
N PRO A 131 4.32 -12.58 -21.33
CA PRO A 131 3.03 -13.22 -21.01
C PRO A 131 3.03 -13.92 -19.64
N SER A 132 4.13 -14.58 -19.26
CA SER A 132 4.26 -15.25 -17.96
C SER A 132 4.29 -14.24 -16.80
N GLN A 133 5.05 -13.16 -16.95
CA GLN A 133 5.10 -12.07 -15.97
C GLN A 133 3.71 -11.43 -15.77
N ARG A 134 2.95 -11.20 -16.86
CA ARG A 134 1.58 -10.66 -16.77
C ARG A 134 0.65 -11.54 -15.95
N GLN A 135 0.70 -12.86 -16.12
CA GLN A 135 -0.13 -13.78 -15.33
C GLN A 135 0.21 -13.73 -13.84
N VAL A 136 1.51 -13.71 -13.51
CA VAL A 136 1.97 -13.57 -12.12
C VAL A 136 1.51 -12.24 -11.53
N TYR A 137 1.57 -11.15 -12.30
CA TYR A 137 1.11 -9.84 -11.90
C TYR A 137 -0.39 -9.85 -11.56
N VAL A 138 -1.23 -10.39 -12.44
CA VAL A 138 -2.68 -10.47 -12.23
C VAL A 138 -3.01 -11.29 -10.99
N LYS A 139 -2.37 -12.46 -10.81
CA LYS A 139 -2.56 -13.31 -9.63
C LYS A 139 -2.17 -12.59 -8.33
N PHE A 140 -1.06 -11.86 -8.37
CA PHE A 140 -0.60 -11.05 -7.24
C PHE A 140 -1.60 -9.93 -6.89
N MET A 141 -2.13 -9.24 -7.90
CA MET A 141 -3.07 -8.14 -7.70
C MET A 141 -4.44 -8.61 -7.22
N ARG A 142 -4.97 -9.73 -7.72
CA ARG A 142 -6.21 -10.34 -7.23
C ARG A 142 -6.14 -10.64 -5.74
N LYS A 143 -5.07 -11.34 -5.31
CA LYS A 143 -4.84 -11.66 -3.89
C LYS A 143 -4.79 -10.40 -3.02
N LYS A 144 -4.23 -9.30 -3.52
CA LYS A 144 -4.11 -8.05 -2.79
C LYS A 144 -5.45 -7.28 -2.69
N MET A 145 -6.31 -7.43 -3.68
CA MET A 145 -7.63 -6.79 -3.72
C MET A 145 -8.74 -7.64 -3.06
N GLY A 146 -8.43 -8.87 -2.63
CA GLY A 146 -9.39 -9.76 -1.97
C GLY A 146 -10.29 -10.56 -2.94
N PHE A 147 -9.81 -10.78 -4.17
CA PHE A 147 -10.46 -11.62 -5.21
C PHE A 147 -9.71 -12.93 -5.48
#